data_AF-A0A3E3E387-F1
#
_entry.id   AF-A0A3E3E387-F1
#
_cell.length_a   1.000
_cell.length_b   1.000
_cell.length_c   1.000
_cell.angle_alpha   90.00
_cell.angle_beta   90.00
_cell.angle_gamma   90.00
#
_symmetry.space_group_name_H-M   'P 1'
#
loop_
_entity.id
_entity.type
_entity.pdbx_description
1 polymer ?
#
loop_
_entity_poly.entity_id
_entity_poly.type
_entity_poly.pdbx_seq_one_letter_code
_entity_poly.pdbx_strand_id
1 'polypeptide(L)' 'MKKIEWIVSDLDGTLLNDQKQVSKKNQKAIQWLFEHDIDFGIVSGRPTKTIYETLDFCHIKPYVRFIVGMN' A
#
# COMPACT_ATOMS: atom_id res chain seq x y z
N MET A 1 12.81 21.38 7.05
CA MET A 1 11.74 20.37 7.15
C MET A 1 12.37 19.00 7.37
N LYS A 2 11.75 18.12 8.17
CA LYS A 2 12.24 16.74 8.32
C LYS A 2 11.93 15.93 7.07
N LYS A 3 12.83 15.02 6.67
CA LYS A 3 12.62 14.10 5.54
C LYS A 3 11.49 13.13 5.91
N ILE A 4 10.58 12.87 4.97
CA ILE A 4 9.60 11.79 5.11
C ILE A 4 10.31 10.47 4.85
N GLU A 5 10.22 9.56 5.82
CA GLU A 5 10.81 8.23 5.70
C GLU A 5 9.74 7.21 5.36
N TRP A 6 8.54 7.31 5.97
CA TRP A 6 7.47 6.32 5.81
C TRP A 6 6.17 6.98 5.37
N ILE A 7 5.45 6.30 4.48
CA ILE A 7 4.07 6.61 4.10
C ILE A 7 3.24 5.37 4.33
N VAL A 8 2.14 5.51 5.06
CA VAL A 8 1.21 4.41 5.35
C VAL A 8 -0.18 4.75 4.87
N SER A 9 -0.89 3.75 4.35
CA SER A 9 -2.25 3.92 3.85
C SER A 9 -3.17 2.80 4.31
N ASP A 10 -4.43 3.17 4.57
CA ASP A 10 -5.53 2.21 4.58
C ASP A 10 -5.87 1.73 3.16
N LEU A 11 -6.57 0.59 3.09
CA LEU A 11 -7.06 -0.01 1.86
C LEU A 11 -8.44 0.54 1.45
N ASP A 12 -9.48 0.27 2.23
CA ASP A 12 -10.87 0.46 1.81
C ASP A 12 -11.32 1.91 1.93
N GLY A 13 -11.72 2.52 0.80
CA GLY A 13 -12.11 3.93 0.78
C GLY A 13 -10.91 4.90 0.85
N THR A 14 -9.68 4.37 0.82
CA THR A 14 -8.44 5.16 0.81
C THR A 14 -7.56 4.81 -0.39
N LEU A 15 -6.85 3.68 -0.36
CA LEU A 15 -5.94 3.28 -1.44
C LEU A 15 -6.68 2.63 -2.62
N LEU A 16 -7.68 1.81 -2.30
CA LEU A 16 -8.49 1.08 -3.27
C LEU A 16 -9.64 1.95 -3.76
N ASN A 17 -9.88 1.92 -5.06
CA ASN A 17 -11.09 2.48 -5.66
C ASN A 17 -12.31 1.57 -5.43
N ASP A 18 -13.46 1.99 -5.96
CA ASP A 18 -14.73 1.25 -5.85
C ASP A 18 -14.66 -0.16 -6.47
N GLN A 19 -13.75 -0.38 -7.43
CA GLN A 19 -13.48 -1.69 -8.04
C GLN A 19 -12.49 -2.53 -7.24
N LYS A 20 -12.12 -2.11 -6.03
CA LYS A 20 -11.13 -2.75 -5.16
C LYS A 20 -9.74 -2.88 -5.80
N GLN A 21 -9.36 -1.90 -6.61
CA GLN A 21 -8.09 -1.82 -7.31
C GLN A 21 -7.28 -0.60 -6.90
N VAL A 22 -5.96 -0.71 -6.98
CA VAL A 22 -5.05 0.43 -6.90
C VAL A 22 -4.97 1.08 -8.29
N SER A 23 -5.22 2.39 -8.39
CA SER A 23 -5.12 3.10 -9.66
C SER A 23 -3.70 3.05 -10.23
N LYS A 24 -3.55 3.11 -11.56
CA LYS A 24 -2.22 3.17 -12.21
C LYS A 24 -1.36 4.34 -11.70
N LYS A 25 -1.99 5.46 -11.35
CA LYS A 25 -1.30 6.62 -10.76
C LYS A 25 -0.71 6.26 -9.38
N ASN A 26 -1.50 5.62 -8.53
CA ASN A 26 -1.06 5.23 -7.18
C ASN A 26 -0.01 4.11 -7.25
N GLN A 27 -0.13 3.15 -8.17
CA GLN A 27 0.91 2.13 -8.40
C GLN A 27 2.26 2.77 -8.74
N LYS A 28 2.27 3.74 -9.67
CA LYS A 28 3.49 4.49 -10.03
C LYS A 28 4.04 5.30 -8.86
N ALA A 29 3.17 5.91 -8.05
CA ALA A 29 3.60 6.66 -6.88
C ALA A 29 4.25 5.73 -5.84
N ILE A 30 3.65 4.57 -5.56
CA ILE A 30 4.19 3.58 -4.62
C ILE A 30 5.55 3.06 -5.10
N GLN A 31 5.68 2.74 -6.39
CA GLN A 31 6.97 2.35 -6.97
C GLN A 31 8.01 3.46 -6.83
N TRP A 32 7.64 4.72 -7.10
CA TRP A 32 8.53 5.86 -6.94
C TRP A 32 9.02 6.02 -5.49
N LEU A 33 8.15 5.80 -4.49
CA LEU A 33 8.54 5.82 -3.08
C LEU A 33 9.61 4.76 -2.79
N PHE A 34 9.41 3.54 -3.28
CA PHE A 34 10.36 2.45 -3.14
C PHE A 34 11.73 2.78 -3.78
N GLU A 35 11.73 3.40 -4.96
CA GLU A 35 12.95 3.84 -5.66
C GLU A 35 13.70 4.99 -4.96
N HIS A 36 13.07 5.69 -4.02
CA HIS A 36 13.61 6.86 -3.32
C HIS A 36 13.87 6.61 -1.82
N ASP A 37 13.95 5.34 -1.41
CA ASP A 37 14.15 4.93 -0.01
C ASP A 37 13.09 5.53 0.95
N ILE A 38 11.83 5.58 0.50
CA ILE A 38 10.67 5.92 1.33
C ILE A 38 9.81 4.67 1.47
N ASP A 39 9.71 4.14 2.69
CA ASP A 39 8.95 2.91 2.93
C ASP A 39 7.45 3.18 2.78
N PHE A 40 6.78 2.35 1.98
CA PHE A 40 5.33 2.33 1.90
C PHE A 40 4.75 1.14 2.69
N GLY A 41 3.77 1.40 3.54
CA GLY A 41 3.13 0.39 4.38
C GLY A 41 1.60 0.40 4.28
N ILE A 42 0.98 -0.73 4.60
CA ILE A 42 -0.48 -0.89 4.61
C ILE A 42 -0.97 -1.03 6.05
N VAL A 43 -2.05 -0.32 6.38
CA VAL A 43 -2.72 -0.39 7.68
C VAL A 43 -4.20 -0.66 7.45
N SER A 44 -4.71 -1.84 7.77
CA SER A 44 -6.11 -2.19 7.47
C SER A 44 -6.72 -3.12 8.51
N GLY A 45 -8.02 -2.99 8.76
CA GLY A 45 -8.78 -3.94 9.58
C GLY A 45 -8.98 -5.31 8.92
N ARG A 46 -8.64 -5.44 7.63
CA ARG A 46 -8.74 -6.71 6.92
C ARG A 46 -7.87 -7.81 7.55
N PRO A 47 -8.28 -9.10 7.45
CA PRO A 47 -7.39 -10.21 7.75
C PRO A 47 -6.12 -10.15 6.88
N THR A 48 -4.95 -10.40 7.47
CA THR A 48 -3.65 -10.28 6.78
C THR A 48 -3.59 -11.08 5.48
N LYS A 49 -4.19 -12.27 5.42
CA LYS A 49 -4.28 -13.08 4.20
C LYS A 49 -4.94 -12.31 3.04
N THR A 50 -6.07 -11.66 3.30
CA THR A 50 -6.80 -10.90 2.29
C THR A 50 -6.06 -9.62 1.88
N ILE A 51 -5.27 -9.04 2.77
CA ILE A 51 -4.36 -7.93 2.43
C ILE A 51 -3.33 -8.45 1.42
N TYR A 52 -2.65 -9.55 1.71
CA TYR A 52 -1.65 -10.13 0.79
C TYR A 52 -2.24 -10.43 -0.60
N GLU A 53 -3.39 -11.09 -0.67
CA GLU A 53 -4.08 -11.38 -1.93
C GLU A 53 -4.40 -10.10 -2.71
N THR A 54 -4.83 -9.04 -2.02
CA THR A 54 -5.11 -7.74 -2.63
C THR A 54 -3.83 -7.09 -3.20
N LEU A 55 -2.72 -7.15 -2.46
CA LEU A 55 -1.45 -6.57 -2.90
C LEU A 55 -0.84 -7.33 -4.08
N ASP A 56 -0.98 -8.66 -4.10
CA ASP A 56 -0.59 -9.51 -5.24
C ASP A 56 -1.44 -9.18 -6.47
N PHE A 57 -2.76 -9.14 -6.32
CA PHE A 57 -3.70 -8.81 -7.41
C PHE A 57 -3.46 -7.40 -7.98
N CYS A 58 -3.13 -6.43 -7.13
CA CYS A 58 -2.85 -5.06 -7.55
C CYS A 58 -1.39 -4.84 -8.00
N HIS A 59 -0.55 -5.88 -8.01
CA HIS A 59 0.86 -5.85 -8.40
C HIS A 59 1.72 -4.82 -7.63
N ILE A 60 1.36 -4.51 -6.38
CA ILE A 60 2.12 -3.57 -5.54
C ILE A 60 2.88 -4.24 -4.40
N LYS A 61 2.66 -5.54 -4.15
CA LYS A 61 3.32 -6.28 -3.06
C LYS A 61 4.84 -6.12 -3.00
N PRO A 62 5.61 -6.13 -4.11
CA PRO A 62 7.06 -5.94 -4.05
C PRO A 62 7.51 -4.59 -3.46
N TYR A 63 6.61 -3.59 -3.47
CA TYR A 63 6.88 -2.22 -3.04
C TYR A 63 6.32 -1.90 -1.65
N VAL A 64 5.67 -2.87 -0.98
CA VAL A 64 5.11 -2.69 0.36
C VAL A 64 6.07 -3.30 1.39
N ARG A 65 6.55 -2.47 2.32
CA ARG A 65 7.57 -2.87 3.29
C ARG A 65 7.01 -3.60 4.51
N PHE A 66 5.84 -3.19 4.97
CA PHE A 66 5.18 -3.79 6.13
C PHE A 66 3.65 -3.67 6.04
N ILE A 67 2.97 -4.53 6.80
CA ILE A 67 1.52 -4.56 6.92
C ILE A 67 1.17 -4.55 8.40
N VAL A 68 0.24 -3.68 8.78
CA VAL A 68 -0.48 -3.71 10.05
C VAL A 68 -1.90 -4.17 9.72
N GLY A 69 -2.23 -5.40 10.06
CA GLY A 69 -3.52 -6.02 9.79
C GLY A 69 -4.29 -6.36 11.07
N MET A 70 -5.53 -6.84 10.91
CA MET A 70 -6.31 -7.46 11.99
C MET A 70 -6.60 -6.53 13.18
N ASN A 71 -7.19 -5.36 12.89
CA ASN A 71 -7.74 -4.45 13.91
C ASN A 71 -9.20 -4.77 14.24
#